data_AF-A0ABD0JGX0-F1
#
_entry.id   AF-A0ABD0JGX0-F1
#
_cell.length_a   1.000
_cell.length_b   1.000
_cell.length_c   1.000
_cell.angle_alpha   90.00
_cell.angle_beta   90.00
_cell.angle_gamma   90.00
#
_symmetry.space_group_name_H-M   'P 1'
#
loop_
_entity.id
_entity.type
_entity.pdbx_description
1 polymer ?
#
loop_
_entity_poly.entity_id
_entity_poly.type
_entity_poly.pdbx_seq_one_letter_code
_entity_poly.pdbx_strand_id
1 'polypeptide(L)'
;MARKSSFLSRCVVVHVLCSTLQAACLRSPLTIPASIRFLLTVNVTQSIDTGKPCMATVLTPMLKSEKLSQPVHVGPCDHGPLIFNVTQGGQGSFSQMQVAVTFFSTVIEDAEPPSCQIPWNGSYLNPTTDTANDSPLPACWVQDSREGWHLTYYWIRLLDWEFP
;
A
#
# COMPACT_ATOMS: atom_id res chain seq x y z
N MET A 1 -59.57 -53.48 27.04
CA MET A 1 -58.81 -52.55 27.92
C MET A 1 -57.33 -52.68 27.57
N ALA A 2 -56.66 -51.55 27.33
CA ALA A 2 -55.20 -51.34 27.18
C ALA A 2 -54.45 -51.78 25.90
N ARG A 3 -53.66 -50.82 25.38
CA ARG A 3 -52.77 -50.76 24.20
C ARG A 3 -51.35 -51.29 24.48
N LYS A 4 -50.61 -51.62 23.42
CA LYS A 4 -49.24 -51.13 23.02
C LYS A 4 -48.71 -52.02 21.88
N SER A 5 -48.62 -51.60 20.61
CA SER A 5 -47.67 -50.68 19.93
C SER A 5 -46.20 -51.13 19.94
N SER A 6 -45.80 -51.78 18.83
CA SER A 6 -44.58 -51.65 17.99
C SER A 6 -43.25 -51.18 18.61
N PHE A 7 -42.12 -51.78 18.18
CA PHE A 7 -41.17 -51.15 17.22
C PHE A 7 -40.06 -52.15 16.80
N LEU A 8 -40.00 -52.41 15.49
CA LEU A 8 -38.95 -53.21 14.84
C LEU A 8 -37.75 -52.31 14.53
N SER A 9 -36.57 -52.79 14.95
CA SER A 9 -35.25 -52.27 14.60
C SER A 9 -35.03 -52.32 13.08
N ARG A 10 -34.65 -51.19 12.49
CA ARG A 10 -34.00 -51.14 11.17
C ARG A 10 -32.85 -50.14 11.23
N CYS A 11 -31.64 -50.67 11.07
CA CYS A 11 -30.45 -49.91 10.69
C CYS A 11 -30.77 -49.07 9.45
N VAL A 12 -30.66 -47.75 9.57
CA VAL A 12 -30.65 -46.85 8.42
C VAL A 12 -29.22 -46.37 8.24
N VAL A 13 -28.63 -46.80 7.13
CA VAL A 13 -27.39 -46.28 6.58
C VAL A 13 -27.58 -44.78 6.30
N VAL A 14 -27.07 -43.91 7.17
CA VAL A 14 -26.99 -42.47 6.89
C VAL A 14 -25.68 -42.21 6.14
N HIS A 15 -25.64 -42.64 4.88
CA HIS A 15 -24.77 -42.03 3.87
C HIS A 15 -25.59 -40.90 3.23
N VAL A 16 -25.62 -39.74 3.88
CA VAL A 16 -26.22 -38.54 3.30
C VAL A 16 -25.22 -37.40 3.43
N LEU A 17 -24.44 -37.24 2.34
CA LEU A 17 -24.02 -35.95 1.78
C LEU A 17 -23.58 -34.87 2.78
N CYS A 18 -22.45 -35.08 3.44
CA CYS A 18 -21.71 -34.02 4.11
C CYS A 18 -20.31 -33.86 3.47
N SER A 19 -20.26 -33.72 2.15
CA SER A 19 -18.99 -33.65 1.41
C SER A 19 -18.96 -32.60 0.29
N THR A 20 -19.96 -31.72 0.19
CA THR A 20 -19.96 -30.61 -0.81
C THR A 20 -20.13 -29.22 -0.20
N LEU A 21 -20.19 -29.12 1.13
CA LEU A 21 -20.12 -27.87 1.89
C LEU A 21 -18.72 -27.68 2.50
N GLN A 22 -17.66 -28.05 1.78
CA GLN A 22 -16.46 -27.22 1.80
C GLN A 22 -16.82 -25.96 1.03
N ALA A 23 -17.56 -25.10 1.73
CA ALA A 23 -17.86 -23.76 1.31
C ALA A 23 -16.58 -23.21 0.72
N ALA A 24 -16.66 -22.87 -0.56
CA ALA A 24 -15.81 -21.87 -1.13
C ALA A 24 -15.75 -20.72 -0.12
N CYS A 25 -14.70 -20.68 0.69
CA CYS A 25 -14.10 -19.42 1.05
C CYS A 25 -13.69 -18.85 -0.31
N LEU A 26 -14.66 -18.26 -1.01
CA LEU A 26 -14.41 -17.41 -2.15
C LEU A 26 -13.39 -16.42 -1.60
N ARG A 27 -12.13 -16.61 -1.98
CA ARG A 27 -11.17 -15.52 -1.95
C ARG A 27 -11.85 -14.44 -2.79
N SER A 28 -12.45 -13.47 -2.12
CA SER A 28 -12.93 -12.27 -2.79
C SER A 28 -11.79 -11.83 -3.70
N PRO A 29 -12.05 -11.56 -5.00
CA PRO A 29 -10.99 -11.08 -5.87
C PRO A 29 -10.34 -9.88 -5.17
N LEU A 30 -9.02 -9.94 -5.03
CA LEU A 30 -8.26 -8.90 -4.35
C LEU A 30 -8.56 -7.58 -5.06
N THR A 31 -9.36 -6.74 -4.42
CA THR A 31 -9.82 -5.50 -5.05
C THR A 31 -8.67 -4.51 -5.01
N ILE A 32 -8.31 -3.95 -6.15
CA ILE A 32 -7.22 -2.97 -6.26
C ILE A 32 -7.82 -1.60 -5.95
N PRO A 33 -7.20 -0.76 -5.09
CA PRO A 33 -7.71 0.57 -4.84
C PRO A 33 -7.70 1.42 -6.11
N ALA A 34 -8.79 2.13 -6.35
CA ALA A 34 -8.91 3.07 -7.47
C ALA A 34 -8.15 4.37 -7.16
N SER A 35 -8.01 4.72 -5.88
CA SER A 35 -7.33 5.94 -5.46
C SER A 35 -6.58 5.77 -4.15
N ILE A 36 -5.47 6.50 -4.02
CA ILE A 36 -4.58 6.46 -2.85
C ILE A 36 -4.17 7.87 -2.46
N ARG A 37 -4.08 8.10 -1.15
CA ARG A 37 -3.46 9.28 -0.55
C ARG A 37 -2.13 8.90 0.07
N PHE A 38 -1.09 9.66 -0.25
CA PHE A 38 0.26 9.44 0.25
C PHE A 38 0.65 10.53 1.25
N LEU A 39 1.54 10.16 2.18
CA LEU A 39 2.35 11.09 2.94
C LEU A 39 3.75 11.14 2.31
N LEU A 40 4.06 12.26 1.66
CA LEU A 40 5.34 12.49 0.98
C LEU A 40 6.24 13.36 1.86
N THR A 41 7.40 12.84 2.22
CA THR A 41 8.44 13.60 2.94
C THR A 41 9.65 13.76 2.04
N VAL A 42 10.14 15.00 1.93
CA VAL A 42 11.37 15.34 1.22
C VAL A 42 12.37 15.87 2.24
N ASN A 43 13.61 15.38 2.16
CA ASN A 43 14.74 15.90 2.92
C ASN A 43 15.89 16.16 1.96
N VAL A 44 16.19 17.43 1.72
CA VAL A 44 17.32 17.89 0.93
C VAL A 44 18.43 18.31 1.89
N THR A 45 19.63 17.73 1.77
CA THR A 45 20.77 18.11 2.61
C THR A 45 21.22 19.54 2.37
N GLN A 46 21.00 20.06 1.16
CA GLN A 46 21.27 21.44 0.77
C GLN A 46 20.39 21.84 -0.41
N SER A 47 19.41 22.72 -0.17
CA SER A 47 18.53 23.27 -1.21
C SER A 47 19.31 24.24 -2.12
N ILE A 48 19.06 24.16 -3.42
CA ILE A 48 19.68 25.04 -4.43
C ILE A 48 19.21 26.49 -4.24
N ASP A 49 17.93 26.68 -3.93
CA ASP A 49 17.32 28.01 -3.80
C ASP A 49 17.83 28.78 -2.59
N THR A 50 18.12 28.07 -1.50
CA THR A 50 18.43 28.70 -0.21
C THR A 50 19.85 28.45 0.30
N GLY A 51 20.55 27.48 -0.29
CA GLY A 51 21.85 27.00 0.19
C GLY A 51 21.82 26.31 1.56
N LYS A 52 20.62 25.99 2.08
CA LYS A 52 20.41 25.43 3.43
C LYS A 52 19.69 24.08 3.37
N PRO A 53 19.85 23.21 4.38
CA PRO A 53 19.06 21.98 4.46
C PRO A 53 17.56 22.30 4.52
N CYS A 54 16.74 21.45 3.89
CA CYS A 54 15.29 21.60 3.85
C CYS A 54 14.62 20.25 4.08
N MET A 55 13.71 20.17 5.05
CA MET A 55 12.89 19.00 5.28
C MET A 55 11.43 19.41 5.43
N ALA A 56 10.54 18.76 4.66
CA ALA A 56 9.12 19.00 4.73
C ALA A 56 8.33 17.72 4.43
N THR A 57 7.13 17.65 5.00
CA THR A 57 6.19 16.56 4.78
C THR A 57 4.86 17.14 4.34
N VAL A 58 4.24 16.55 3.32
CA VAL A 58 2.93 16.95 2.82
C VAL A 58 2.03 15.73 2.61
N LEU A 59 0.73 15.93 2.84
CA LEU A 59 -0.30 15.00 2.40
C LEU A 59 -0.64 15.29 0.94
N THR A 60 -0.63 14.27 0.09
CA THR A 60 -1.13 14.43 -1.27
C THR A 60 -2.66 14.57 -1.26
N PRO A 61 -3.27 15.11 -2.32
CA PRO A 61 -4.68 14.84 -2.62
C PRO A 61 -4.93 13.33 -2.79
N MET A 62 -6.20 12.94 -2.90
CA MET A 62 -6.55 11.57 -3.29
C MET A 62 -6.21 11.37 -4.78
N LEU A 63 -5.21 10.55 -5.07
CA LEU A 63 -4.66 10.37 -6.41
C LEU A 63 -5.25 9.12 -7.06
N LYS A 64 -5.46 9.17 -8.39
CA LYS A 64 -6.00 8.03 -9.15
C LYS A 64 -4.86 7.19 -9.71
N SER A 65 -5.01 5.87 -9.64
CA SER A 65 -4.02 4.94 -10.21
C SER A 65 -3.79 5.21 -11.69
N GLU A 66 -2.53 5.08 -12.13
CA GLU A 66 -2.06 5.25 -13.51
C GLU A 66 -2.29 6.65 -14.10
N LYS A 67 -2.66 7.63 -13.26
CA LYS A 67 -2.87 9.01 -13.67
C LYS A 67 -1.84 9.92 -13.02
N LEU A 68 -1.12 10.67 -13.85
CA LEU A 68 -0.23 11.72 -13.37
C LEU A 68 -1.02 12.79 -12.61
N SER A 69 -0.58 13.11 -11.40
CA SER A 69 -1.22 14.11 -10.56
C SER A 69 -0.94 15.54 -11.02
N GLN A 70 -1.67 16.50 -10.44
CA GLN A 70 -1.19 17.88 -10.40
C GLN A 70 0.07 17.97 -9.51
N PRO A 71 0.92 18.99 -9.69
CA PRO A 71 2.10 19.18 -8.86
C PRO A 71 1.77 19.22 -7.36
N VAL A 72 2.39 18.33 -6.60
CA VAL A 72 2.37 18.31 -5.13
C VAL A 72 3.50 19.19 -4.65
N HIS A 73 3.19 20.15 -3.79
CA HIS A 73 4.19 21.07 -3.21
C HIS A 73 4.60 20.56 -1.84
N VAL A 74 5.87 20.19 -1.67
CA VAL A 74 6.42 19.65 -0.41
C VAL A 74 7.10 20.79 0.35
N GLY A 75 6.29 21.73 0.82
CA GLY A 75 6.78 22.97 1.40
C GLY A 75 7.68 23.72 0.40
N PRO A 76 8.77 24.37 0.87
CA PRO A 76 9.74 25.01 0.00
C PRO A 76 10.85 24.06 -0.49
N CYS A 77 10.80 22.76 -0.17
CA CYS A 77 11.93 21.86 -0.42
C CYS A 77 11.94 21.29 -1.84
N ASP A 78 10.77 20.95 -2.38
CA ASP A 78 10.61 20.35 -3.70
C ASP A 78 9.13 20.43 -4.12
N HIS A 79 8.87 20.29 -5.40
CA HIS A 79 7.53 20.14 -5.94
C HIS A 79 7.58 19.32 -7.23
N GLY A 80 6.47 18.66 -7.53
CA GLY A 80 6.42 17.78 -8.70
C GLY A 80 5.13 16.98 -8.78
N PRO A 81 4.72 16.52 -9.97
CA PRO A 81 3.62 15.57 -10.07
C PRO A 81 4.06 14.18 -9.59
N LEU A 82 3.08 13.38 -9.17
CA LEU A 82 3.27 12.00 -8.73
C LEU A 82 2.38 11.09 -9.59
N ILE A 83 2.91 9.93 -9.96
CA ILE A 83 2.15 8.84 -10.55
C ILE A 83 2.36 7.58 -9.72
N PHE A 84 1.33 6.75 -9.64
CA PHE A 84 1.46 5.44 -9.03
C PHE A 84 0.63 4.42 -9.80
N ASN A 85 0.97 3.15 -9.66
CA ASN A 85 0.12 2.04 -10.04
C ASN A 85 0.09 1.01 -8.91
N VAL A 86 -0.91 0.13 -8.96
CA VAL A 86 -1.05 -0.95 -7.98
C VAL A 86 -1.19 -2.26 -8.71
N THR A 87 -0.30 -3.20 -8.43
CA THR A 87 -0.32 -4.54 -9.00
C THR A 87 -0.66 -5.56 -7.92
N GLN A 88 -1.32 -6.66 -8.33
CA GLN A 88 -1.50 -7.82 -7.46
C GLN A 88 -0.21 -8.64 -7.43
N GLY A 89 0.14 -9.14 -6.25
CA GLY A 89 1.39 -9.85 -5.99
C GLY A 89 2.51 -8.90 -5.57
N GLY A 90 3.02 -9.08 -4.35
CA GLY A 90 4.21 -8.39 -3.85
C GLY A 90 5.37 -9.35 -3.58
N GLN A 91 6.56 -8.79 -3.32
CA GLN A 91 7.69 -9.60 -2.85
C GLN A 91 7.38 -10.19 -1.46
N GLY A 92 7.38 -11.52 -1.35
CA GLY A 92 7.19 -12.25 -0.10
C GLY A 92 5.76 -12.74 0.14
N SER A 93 5.62 -13.79 0.96
CA SER A 93 4.35 -14.50 1.23
C SER A 93 3.27 -13.65 1.94
N PHE A 94 3.62 -12.45 2.40
CA PHE A 94 2.74 -11.59 3.21
C PHE A 94 2.22 -10.35 2.47
N SER A 95 2.80 -9.97 1.33
CA SER A 95 2.38 -8.81 0.54
C SER A 95 1.44 -9.25 -0.58
N GLN A 96 0.18 -8.82 -0.52
CA GLN A 96 -0.84 -9.19 -1.51
C GLN A 96 -0.86 -8.23 -2.70
N MET A 97 -0.43 -7.00 -2.49
CA MET A 97 -0.36 -5.93 -3.48
C MET A 97 1.04 -5.29 -3.46
N GLN A 98 1.35 -4.58 -4.53
CA GLN A 98 2.53 -3.74 -4.62
C GLN A 98 2.14 -2.40 -5.25
N VAL A 99 2.51 -1.30 -4.59
CA VAL A 99 2.28 0.05 -5.11
C VAL A 99 3.61 0.56 -5.66
N ALA A 100 3.74 0.70 -6.98
CA ALA A 100 4.89 1.40 -7.55
C ALA A 100 4.54 2.87 -7.67
N VAL A 101 5.42 3.72 -7.16
CA VAL A 101 5.22 5.17 -7.11
C VAL A 101 6.45 5.87 -7.66
N THR A 102 6.20 6.91 -8.44
CA THR A 102 7.23 7.77 -9.03
C THR A 102 6.85 9.22 -8.76
N PHE A 103 7.78 9.98 -8.16
CA PHE A 103 7.66 11.41 -7.94
C PHE A 103 8.57 12.15 -8.91
N PHE A 104 8.00 12.98 -9.78
CA PHE A 104 8.74 13.78 -10.75
C PHE A 104 9.21 15.07 -10.10
N SER A 105 10.25 14.95 -9.28
CA SER A 105 10.91 16.06 -8.60
C SER A 105 11.39 17.12 -9.59
N THR A 106 11.30 18.38 -9.20
CA THR A 106 11.92 19.51 -9.92
C THR A 106 13.35 19.77 -9.46
N VAL A 107 13.75 19.22 -8.32
CA VAL A 107 15.13 19.25 -7.84
C VAL A 107 15.98 18.24 -8.60
N ILE A 108 15.41 17.09 -8.97
CA ILE A 108 16.08 16.02 -9.75
C ILE A 108 15.72 16.18 -11.24
N GLU A 109 16.52 16.96 -11.97
CA GLU A 109 16.27 17.26 -13.39
C GLU A 109 17.06 16.35 -14.36
N ASP A 110 18.27 15.95 -13.95
CA ASP A 110 19.24 15.25 -14.81
C ASP A 110 19.41 13.75 -14.47
N ALA A 111 18.46 13.18 -13.71
CA ALA A 111 18.46 11.78 -13.32
C ALA A 111 17.06 11.16 -13.46
N GLU A 112 16.96 9.84 -13.24
CA GLU A 112 15.67 9.18 -13.23
C GLU A 112 14.81 9.69 -12.07
N PRO A 113 13.51 9.95 -12.29
CA PRO A 113 12.63 10.41 -11.22
C PRO A 113 12.62 9.45 -10.01
N PRO A 114 12.68 9.98 -8.78
CA PRO A 114 12.58 9.21 -7.54
C PRO A 114 11.42 8.20 -7.57
N SER A 115 11.76 6.91 -7.63
CA SER A 115 10.80 5.82 -7.79
C SER A 115 11.05 4.70 -6.79
N CYS A 116 10.00 4.17 -6.18
CA CYS A 116 10.11 3.02 -5.28
C CYS A 116 8.81 2.19 -5.22
N GLN A 117 8.88 1.02 -4.60
CA GLN A 117 7.77 0.08 -4.48
C GLN A 117 7.40 -0.11 -3.01
N ILE A 118 6.11 0.05 -2.69
CA ILE A 118 5.56 -0.17 -1.36
C ILE A 118 4.88 -1.55 -1.35
N PRO A 119 5.42 -2.54 -0.63
CA PRO A 119 4.70 -3.79 -0.38
C PRO A 119 3.52 -3.51 0.55
N TRP A 120 2.33 -4.00 0.20
CA TRP A 120 1.11 -3.75 0.95
C TRP A 120 0.15 -4.95 0.88
N ASN A 121 -0.61 -5.17 1.94
CA ASN A 121 -1.50 -6.33 2.09
C ASN A 121 -3.00 -5.98 1.96
N GLY A 122 -3.35 -4.76 1.56
CA GLY A 122 -4.74 -4.35 1.43
C GLY A 122 -5.39 -3.89 2.74
N SER A 123 -4.69 -3.97 3.88
CA SER A 123 -5.22 -3.54 5.18
C SER A 123 -4.36 -2.43 5.79
N TYR A 124 -4.95 -1.69 6.73
CA TYR A 124 -4.16 -0.94 7.70
C TYR A 124 -3.30 -1.93 8.50
N LEU A 125 -2.04 -1.60 8.77
CA LEU A 125 -1.21 -2.42 9.64
C LEU A 125 -1.90 -2.54 11.01
N ASN A 126 -1.90 -3.75 11.57
CA ASN A 126 -2.02 -3.93 13.00
C ASN A 126 -0.78 -3.22 13.60
N PRO A 127 -0.91 -2.27 14.55
CA PRO A 127 0.20 -1.41 15.02
C PRO A 127 1.20 -2.17 15.90
N THR A 128 1.53 -3.41 15.54
CA THR A 128 2.58 -4.21 16.15
C THR A 128 3.84 -4.00 15.32
N THR A 129 4.40 -2.79 15.37
CA THR A 129 5.80 -2.61 15.00
C THR A 129 6.63 -3.23 16.13
N ASP A 130 7.54 -4.14 15.80
CA ASP A 130 8.38 -4.81 16.80
C ASP A 130 9.33 -3.81 17.50
N THR A 131 9.58 -2.67 16.87
CA THR A 131 10.37 -1.58 17.42
C THR A 131 9.65 -0.23 17.31
N ALA A 132 9.95 0.68 18.25
CA ALA A 132 9.41 2.05 18.23
C ALA A 132 9.93 2.91 17.07
N ASN A 133 10.94 2.43 16.33
CA ASN A 133 11.57 3.16 15.23
C ASN A 133 10.94 2.83 13.87
N ASP A 134 10.11 1.80 13.79
CA ASP A 134 9.47 1.41 12.53
C ASP A 134 8.20 2.24 12.28
N SER A 135 8.01 2.65 11.03
CA SER A 135 6.79 3.34 10.61
C SER A 135 5.62 2.33 10.58
N PRO A 136 4.50 2.58 11.27
CA PRO A 136 3.32 1.74 11.19
C PRO A 136 2.56 1.89 9.88
N LEU A 137 3.04 2.73 8.96
CA LEU A 137 2.48 2.88 7.61
C LEU A 137 3.36 2.15 6.59
N PRO A 138 2.78 1.37 5.66
CA PRO A 138 3.51 0.83 4.52
C PRO A 138 4.20 1.96 3.77
N ALA A 139 5.49 1.82 3.53
CA ALA A 139 6.32 2.88 3.00
C ALA A 139 7.42 2.34 2.09
N CYS A 140 7.94 3.23 1.26
CA CYS A 140 9.22 3.07 0.61
C CYS A 140 9.99 4.38 0.70
N TRP A 141 11.29 4.30 0.47
CA TRP A 141 12.12 5.49 0.37
C TRP A 141 13.14 5.31 -0.74
N VAL A 142 13.56 6.43 -1.29
CA VAL A 142 14.59 6.52 -2.31
C VAL A 142 15.50 7.70 -1.98
N GLN A 143 16.78 7.51 -2.22
CA GLN A 143 17.78 8.56 -2.13
C GLN A 143 18.31 8.81 -3.52
N ASP A 144 18.41 10.08 -3.87
CA ASP A 144 19.03 10.52 -5.11
C ASP A 144 20.06 11.62 -4.82
N SER A 145 20.98 11.84 -5.74
CA SER A 145 21.95 12.92 -5.68
C SER A 145 21.96 13.69 -6.99
N ARG A 146 21.68 14.99 -6.93
CA ARG A 146 21.99 15.88 -8.05
C ARG A 146 23.49 16.17 -8.03
N GLU A 147 24.18 15.75 -9.09
CA GLU A 147 25.60 16.07 -9.35
C GLU A 147 26.60 15.59 -8.27
N GLY A 148 26.19 14.69 -7.36
CA GLY A 148 27.06 13.97 -6.44
C GLY A 148 27.39 14.63 -5.10
N TRP A 149 26.93 15.86 -4.82
CA TRP A 149 27.26 16.58 -3.57
C TRP A 149 26.04 17.01 -2.73
N HIS A 150 24.85 16.99 -3.32
CA HIS A 150 23.60 17.29 -2.62
C HIS A 150 22.73 16.04 -2.63
N LEU A 151 22.45 15.50 -1.44
CA LEU A 151 21.61 14.31 -1.29
C LEU A 151 20.17 14.76 -1.03
N THR A 152 19.26 14.13 -1.76
CA THR A 152 17.83 14.28 -1.52
C THR A 152 17.22 12.93 -1.21
N TYR A 153 16.44 12.89 -0.15
CA TYR A 153 15.74 11.71 0.30
C TYR A 153 14.25 11.92 0.18
N TYR A 154 13.57 10.91 -0.33
CA TYR A 154 12.13 10.87 -0.49
C TYR A 154 11.58 9.70 0.30
N TRP A 155 10.71 9.95 1.28
CA TRP A 155 9.92 8.91 1.93
C TRP A 155 8.46 9.04 1.49
N ILE A 156 7.92 7.95 0.97
CA ILE A 156 6.55 7.88 0.48
C ILE A 156 5.82 6.81 1.29
N ARG A 157 4.76 7.22 2.00
CA ARG A 157 3.97 6.33 2.85
C ARG A 157 2.52 6.27 2.38
N LEU A 158 1.92 5.08 2.38
CA LEU A 158 0.49 4.90 2.17
C LEU A 158 -0.26 5.39 3.41
N LEU A 159 -1.16 6.34 3.23
CA LEU A 159 -1.94 6.91 4.34
C LEU A 159 -3.40 6.49 4.29
N ASP A 160 -4.03 6.56 3.11
CA ASP A 160 -5.45 6.26 2.92
C ASP A 160 -5.70 5.78 1.48
N TRP A 161 -6.77 5.02 1.25
CA TRP A 161 -7.12 4.48 -0.07
C TRP A 161 -8.62 4.22 -0.21
N GLU A 162 -9.10 4.30 -1.45
CA GLU A 162 -10.49 4.03 -1.82
C GLU A 162 -10.53 2.90 -2.84
N PHE A 163 -11.33 1.87 -2.56
CA PHE A 163 -11.67 0.84 -3.52
C PHE A 163 -12.80 1.33 -4.45
N PRO A 164 -12.83 0.87 -5.72
CA PRO A 164 -13.89 1.21 -6.67
C PRO A 164 -15.28 0.75 -6.24
#